data_AF-A0A2N6K6U9-F1
#
_entry.id   AF-A0A2N6K6U9-F1
#
_cell.length_a   1.000
_cell.length_b   1.000
_cell.length_c   1.000
_cell.angle_alpha   90.00
_cell.angle_beta   90.00
_cell.angle_gamma   90.00
#
_symmetry.space_group_name_H-M   'P 1'
#
loop_
_entity.id
_entity.type
_entity.pdbx_description
1 polymer ?
#
loop_
_entity_poly.entity_id
_entity_poly.type
_entity_poly.pdbx_seq_one_letter_code
_entity_poly.pdbx_strand_id
1 'polypeptide(L)' 'MNVTKDALRNEVRYLAEEAFHRKLISGFGDGPDANEYQIVFQGKPRHFPLEEAHSFLVNLLFNNQDN' A
#
# COMPACT_ATOMS: atom_id res chain seq x y z
N MET A 1 6.88 -5.12 22.82
CA MET A 1 5.56 -5.48 22.26
C MET A 1 5.31 -4.55 21.08
N ASN A 2 5.80 -4.90 19.88
CA ASN A 2 5.68 -4.08 18.66
C ASN A 2 5.00 -4.85 17.51
N VAL A 3 4.44 -6.02 17.84
CA VAL A 3 3.85 -6.99 16.91
C VAL A 3 2.77 -6.38 16.00
N THR A 4 2.11 -5.30 16.41
CA THR A 4 1.03 -4.67 15.65
C THR A 4 1.51 -3.88 14.43
N LYS A 5 2.65 -3.19 14.52
CA LYS A 5 3.13 -2.31 13.44
C LYS A 5 3.81 -3.10 12.32
N ASP A 6 4.55 -4.13 12.70
CA ASP A 6 5.25 -5.00 11.76
C ASP A 6 4.25 -5.85 10.95
N ALA A 7 3.19 -6.34 11.62
CA ALA A 7 2.08 -7.04 10.97
C ALA A 7 1.37 -6.12 9.95
N LEU A 8 1.01 -4.90 10.36
CA LEU A 8 0.36 -3.93 9.48
C LEU A 8 1.23 -3.60 8.26
N ARG A 9 2.54 -3.40 8.45
CA ARG A 9 3.46 -3.16 7.34
C ARG A 9 3.54 -4.34 6.38
N ASN A 10 3.53 -5.57 6.90
CA ASN A 10 3.52 -6.76 6.06
C ASN A 10 2.21 -6.89 5.26
N GLU A 11 1.07 -6.55 5.86
CA GLU A 11 -0.22 -6.48 5.15
C GLU A 11 -0.22 -5.42 4.05
N VAL A 12 0.22 -4.19 4.35
CA VAL A 12 0.35 -3.11 3.37
C VAL A 12 1.23 -3.54 2.20
N ARG A 13 2.36 -4.18 2.50
CA ARG A 13 3.27 -4.70 1.48
C ARG A 13 2.57 -5.74 0.60
N TYR A 14 1.89 -6.72 1.18
CA TYR A 14 1.17 -7.75 0.45
C TYR A 14 0.10 -7.16 -0.48
N LEU A 15 -0.68 -6.19 0.01
CA LEU A 15 -1.70 -5.51 -0.79
C LEU A 15 -1.07 -4.67 -1.92
N ALA A 16 0.08 -4.04 -1.66
CA ALA A 16 0.81 -3.28 -2.67
C ALA A 16 1.37 -4.20 -3.76
N GLU A 17 1.91 -5.37 -3.38
CA GLU A 17 2.32 -6.42 -4.31
C GLU A 17 1.14 -6.86 -5.19
N GLU A 18 -0.04 -7.14 -4.62
CA GLU A 18 -1.24 -7.46 -5.41
C GLU A 18 -1.67 -6.31 -6.33
N ALA A 19 -1.69 -5.07 -5.83
CA ALA A 19 -2.08 -3.91 -6.61
C ALA A 19 -1.12 -3.68 -7.79
N PHE A 20 0.18 -3.94 -7.60
CA PHE A 20 1.19 -3.86 -8.63
C PHE A 20 1.01 -4.98 -9.68
N HIS A 21 0.78 -6.21 -9.22
CA HIS A 21 0.48 -7.35 -10.10
C HIS A 21 -0.77 -7.11 -10.96
N ARG A 22 -1.81 -6.48 -10.39
CA ARG A 22 -3.03 -6.07 -11.09
C ARG A 22 -2.86 -4.81 -11.95
N LYS A 23 -1.65 -4.23 -12.01
CA LYS A 23 -1.33 -2.98 -12.74
C LYS A 23 -2.14 -1.76 -12.27
N LEU A 24 -2.61 -1.79 -11.03
CA LEU A 24 -3.34 -0.68 -10.42
C LEU A 24 -2.38 0.41 -9.94
N ILE A 25 -1.22 0.00 -9.41
CA ILE A 25 -0.12 0.90 -9.05
C ILE A 25 1.09 0.67 -9.98
N SER A 26 1.90 1.70 -10.15
CA SER A 26 3.14 1.65 -10.95
C SER A 26 4.35 1.18 -10.15
N GLY A 27 4.26 1.13 -8.82
CA GLY A 27 5.32 0.69 -7.94
C GLY A 27 5.01 0.99 -6.48
N PHE A 28 5.80 0.45 -5.58
CA PHE A 28 5.67 0.67 -4.13
C PHE A 28 7.03 0.47 -3.46
N GLY A 29 7.16 0.94 -2.23
CA GLY A 29 8.35 0.79 -1.43
C GLY A 29 8.15 1.33 -0.02
N ASP A 30 9.18 1.22 0.80
CA ASP A 30 9.16 1.77 2.15
C ASP A 30 9.39 3.28 2.13
N GLY A 31 8.69 3.99 3.01
CA GLY A 31 8.92 5.42 3.25
C GLY A 31 10.21 5.67 4.04
N PRO A 32 10.61 6.95 4.17
CA PRO A 32 11.72 7.34 5.05
C PRO A 32 11.41 7.03 6.53
N ASP A 33 10.13 7.02 6.91
CA ASP A 33 9.66 6.72 8.26
C ASP A 33 9.13 5.29 8.39
N ALA A 34 9.38 4.68 9.55
CA ALA A 34 8.94 3.31 9.86
C ALA A 34 7.41 3.12 9.90
N ASN A 35 6.65 4.23 9.91
CA ASN A 35 5.18 4.20 9.86
C ASN A 35 4.63 4.71 8.53
N GLU A 36 5.48 4.90 7.52
CA GLU A 36 5.08 5.38 6.19
C GLU A 36 5.40 4.35 5.11
N TYR A 37 4.58 4.36 4.07
CA TYR A 37 4.73 3.52 2.90
C TYR A 37 4.60 4.36 1.65
N GLN A 38 5.50 4.13 0.70
CA GLN A 38 5.48 4.79 -0.59
C GLN A 38 4.71 3.95 -1.59
N ILE A 39 3.70 4.54 -2.21
CA ILE A 39 2.92 3.93 -3.28
C ILE A 39 2.97 4.86 -4.50
N VAL A 40 3.42 4.33 -5.63
CA VAL A 40 3.45 5.05 -6.91
C VAL A 40 2.16 4.73 -7.65
N PHE A 41 1.21 5.65 -7.61
CA PHE A 41 -0.07 5.53 -8.31
C PHE A 41 -0.13 6.55 -9.44
N GLN A 42 -0.52 6.12 -10.65
CA GLN A 42 -0.55 6.97 -11.85
C GLN A 42 0.78 7.68 -12.14
N GLY A 43 1.92 7.01 -11.89
CA GLY A 43 3.25 7.58 -12.07
C GLY A 43 3.66 8.66 -11.07
N LYS A 44 2.86 8.92 -10.02
CA LYS A 44 3.21 9.86 -8.94
C LYS A 44 3.50 9.09 -7.65
N PRO A 45 4.71 9.24 -7.07
CA PRO A 45 5.00 8.69 -5.75
C PRO A 45 4.16 9.45 -4.71
N ARG A 46 3.45 8.71 -3.87
CA ARG A 46 2.72 9.22 -2.72
C ARG A 46 3.19 8.49 -1.47
N HIS A 47 3.40 9.24 -0.41
CA HIS A 47 3.71 8.70 0.91
C HIS A 47 2.43 8.69 1.72
N PHE A 48 2.08 7.52 2.24
CA PHE A 48 0.93 7.33 3.10
C PHE A 48 1.38 6.73 4.43
N PRO A 49 0.78 7.12 5.56
CA PRO A 49 0.91 6.35 6.79
C PRO A 49 0.47 4.90 6.57
N LEU A 50 1.03 3.93 7.29
CA LEU A 50 0.70 2.51 7.12
C LEU A 50 -0.81 2.21 7.13
N GLU A 51 -1.56 2.84 8.04
CA GLU A 51 -3.02 2.64 8.15
C GLU A 51 -3.78 3.20 6.93
N GLU A 52 -3.34 4.34 6.41
CA GLU A 52 -3.88 4.96 5.20
C GLU A 52 -3.47 4.19 3.95
N ALA A 53 -2.22 3.73 3.87
CA ALA A 53 -1.71 2.89 2.79
C ALA A 53 -2.53 1.60 2.71
N HIS A 54 -2.80 0.96 3.86
CA HIS A 54 -3.63 -0.22 3.95
C HIS A 54 -5.04 0.06 3.40
N SER A 55 -5.72 1.07 3.94
CA SER A 55 -7.07 1.44 3.50
C SER A 55 -7.12 1.82 2.02
N PHE A 56 -6.12 2.55 1.54
CA PHE A 56 -6.00 2.93 0.13
C PHE A 56 -5.84 1.71 -0.77
N LEU A 57 -4.95 0.77 -0.43
CA LEU A 57 -4.70 -0.43 -1.24
C LEU A 57 -5.87 -1.40 -1.21
N VAL A 58 -6.51 -1.61 -0.06
CA VAL A 58 -7.75 -2.38 0.04
C VAL A 58 -8.81 -1.75 -0.86
N ASN A 59 -9.05 -0.45 -0.73
CA ASN A 59 -10.01 0.24 -1.59
C ASN A 59 -9.63 0.11 -3.08
N LEU A 60 -8.35 0.21 -3.42
CA LEU A 60 -7.87 0.05 -4.79
C LEU A 60 -8.15 -1.36 -5.35
N LEU A 61 -7.92 -2.40 -4.55
CA LEU A 61 -8.08 -3.80 -4.95
C LEU A 61 -9.54 -4.22 -5.06
N PHE A 62 -10.40 -3.77 -4.14
CA PHE A 62 -11.81 -4.15 -4.07
C PHE A 62 -12.70 -3.25 -4.93
N ASN A 63 -12.39 -1.95 -5.07
CA ASN A 63 -13.20 -1.02 -5.86
C ASN A 63 -12.91 -1.09 -7.37
N ASN A 64 -11.88 -1.81 -7.80
CA ASN A 64 -11.65 -2.14 -9.22
C ASN A 64 -12.32 -3.47 -9.66
N GLN A 65 -13.18 -4.07 -8.83
CA GLN A 65 -14.00 -5.22 -9.22
C GLN A 65 -15.40 -4.85 -9.75
N ASP A 66 -15.73 -3.55 -9.84
CA ASP A 66 -17.00 -3.06 -10.37
C ASP A 66 -16.76 -2.29 -11.68
N ASN A 67 -16.39 -3.01 -12.75
CA ASN A 67 -16.59 -2.66 -14.17
C ASN A 67 -16.35 -3.88 -15.05
#